data_AF-A0AAD7UR29-F1
#
_entry.id   AF-A0AAD7UR29-F1
#
_cell.length_a   1.000
_cell.length_b   1.000
_cell.length_c   1.000
_cell.angle_alpha   90.00
_cell.angle_beta   90.00
_cell.angle_gamma   90.00
#
_symmetry.space_group_name_H-M   'P 1'
#
loop_
_entity.id
_entity.type
_entity.pdbx_description
1 polymer ?
#
loop_
_entity_poly.entity_id
_entity_poly.type
_entity_poly.pdbx_seq_one_letter_code
_entity_poly.pdbx_strand_id
1 'polypeptide(L)'
;MPRADEVRDLVNFNYAARKHVDANNLGPSYIMSLGDHEGGALWTSDRGLIDCKGRWASFDGNTEHETKPYEGRERFSFILFTPDAYNRLPPDVCATARDLGLTAASTDGFDDAYFAQFRDLGVVDEREFDAYTDDHHVEHPPRLAPGTICVETNGYAAGRGWGWISWPTSDSTDDDDRRLEKLSNSGRLARFQKNQTGIHVVELQAKDGDDTEGLFFHLVDIHRFRLYQHTASESKRFADWVRALPDARVVACCITDTAMAKTRPLPGTVYDAFRQLGAPTDLTLIGYREPFCFVGWKNAPSAAAVYMLDAKKQSKQLLRIDATLQRALNLNLSPSPSPGGGLKLLAATKATFNLLDELDDRRNKKKKQRGGPANSTGPNADNRKRPKTGDQG
;
A
#
# COMPACT_ATOMS: atom_id res chain seq x y z
N MET A 1 0.99 -0.03 -28.13
CA MET A 1 0.14 -0.43 -26.98
C MET A 1 -1.25 0.13 -27.24
N PRO A 2 -2.34 -0.62 -27.00
CA PRO A 2 -3.70 -0.10 -27.18
C PRO A 2 -3.95 1.05 -26.20
N ARG A 3 -4.86 1.96 -26.54
CA ARG A 3 -5.14 3.15 -25.72
C ARG A 3 -5.96 2.75 -24.48
N ALA A 4 -5.87 3.55 -23.41
CA ALA A 4 -6.52 3.27 -22.13
C ALA A 4 -8.07 3.30 -22.19
N ASP A 5 -8.63 3.85 -23.26
CA ASP A 5 -10.06 4.02 -23.53
C ASP A 5 -10.68 2.91 -24.41
N GLU A 6 -9.89 1.94 -24.88
CA GLU A 6 -10.38 0.88 -25.76
C GLU A 6 -10.93 -0.32 -24.96
N VAL A 7 -12.22 -0.60 -25.16
CA VAL A 7 -12.84 -1.87 -24.76
C VAL A 7 -12.20 -3.00 -25.57
N ARG A 8 -11.89 -4.12 -24.92
CA ARG A 8 -11.38 -5.32 -25.60
C ARG A 8 -12.32 -6.49 -25.41
N ASP A 9 -12.56 -7.21 -26.48
CA ASP A 9 -13.28 -8.47 -26.50
C ASP A 9 -12.36 -9.62 -26.91
N LEU A 10 -12.64 -10.80 -26.35
CA LEU A 10 -11.97 -12.04 -26.72
C LEU A 10 -13.03 -13.12 -26.93
N VAL A 11 -12.94 -13.80 -28.07
CA VAL A 11 -13.78 -14.96 -28.38
C VAL A 11 -12.90 -16.20 -28.35
N ASN A 12 -13.33 -17.18 -27.56
CA ASN A 12 -12.66 -18.46 -27.40
C ASN A 12 -13.61 -19.58 -27.88
N PHE A 13 -13.08 -20.53 -28.65
CA PHE A 13 -13.81 -21.72 -29.09
C PHE A 13 -13.14 -22.97 -28.54
N ASN A 14 -13.92 -23.80 -27.84
CA ASN A 14 -13.48 -25.05 -27.22
C ASN A 14 -12.18 -24.93 -26.42
N TYR A 15 -12.01 -23.78 -25.74
CA TYR A 15 -10.83 -23.47 -24.94
C TYR A 15 -11.18 -23.41 -23.46
N ALA A 16 -10.37 -24.08 -22.64
CA ALA A 16 -10.36 -23.94 -21.19
C ALA A 16 -9.08 -23.21 -20.78
N ALA A 17 -9.22 -21.99 -20.27
CA ALA A 17 -8.08 -21.22 -19.79
C ALA A 17 -7.47 -21.89 -18.55
N ARG A 18 -6.15 -22.09 -18.56
CA ARG A 18 -5.38 -22.51 -17.37
C ARG A 18 -5.42 -21.41 -16.32
N LYS A 19 -5.09 -21.73 -15.05
CA LYS A 19 -4.93 -20.74 -13.99
C LYS A 19 -3.96 -19.62 -14.37
N HIS A 20 -4.45 -18.39 -14.37
CA HIS A 20 -3.68 -17.18 -14.70
C HIS A 20 -4.31 -15.93 -14.08
N VAL A 21 -3.67 -14.78 -14.34
CA VAL A 21 -4.15 -13.43 -14.05
C VAL A 21 -4.04 -12.64 -15.33
N ASP A 22 -5.04 -11.84 -15.67
CA ASP A 22 -5.04 -11.05 -16.89
C ASP A 22 -4.01 -9.92 -16.80
N ALA A 23 -3.31 -9.72 -17.91
CA ALA A 23 -2.39 -8.60 -18.04
C ALA A 23 -3.16 -7.33 -18.41
N ASN A 24 -2.93 -6.25 -17.67
CA ASN A 24 -3.53 -4.93 -17.91
C ASN A 24 -5.07 -4.91 -17.76
N ASN A 25 -5.65 -5.69 -16.84
CA ASN A 25 -7.07 -5.55 -16.50
C ASN A 25 -7.28 -4.28 -15.67
N LEU A 26 -8.00 -3.29 -16.23
CA LEU A 26 -8.19 -1.97 -15.63
C LEU A 26 -9.52 -1.83 -14.87
N GLY A 27 -10.57 -2.50 -15.35
CA GLY A 27 -11.89 -2.49 -14.75
C GLY A 27 -12.46 -3.90 -14.56
N PRO A 28 -13.77 -4.02 -14.34
CA PRO A 28 -14.49 -5.28 -14.38
C PRO A 28 -14.22 -6.08 -15.66
N SER A 29 -13.89 -7.35 -15.52
CA SER A 29 -13.98 -8.29 -16.63
C SER A 29 -15.33 -9.01 -16.59
N TYR A 30 -15.86 -9.35 -17.76
CA TYR A 30 -17.06 -10.15 -17.88
C TYR A 30 -16.80 -11.37 -18.74
N ILE A 31 -17.41 -12.49 -18.37
CA ILE A 31 -17.38 -13.73 -19.14
C ILE A 31 -18.80 -14.25 -19.37
N MET A 32 -19.05 -14.76 -20.56
CA MET A 32 -20.23 -15.55 -20.90
C MET A 32 -19.79 -16.74 -21.74
N SER A 33 -20.39 -17.91 -21.48
CA SER A 33 -20.22 -19.11 -22.29
C SER A 33 -21.54 -19.52 -22.93
N LEU A 34 -21.48 -19.99 -24.18
CA LEU A 34 -22.61 -20.42 -25.00
C LEU A 34 -22.29 -21.77 -25.66
N GLY A 35 -23.33 -22.47 -26.10
CA GLY A 35 -23.24 -23.74 -26.82
C GLY A 35 -23.68 -24.94 -25.99
N ASP A 36 -23.63 -26.11 -26.63
CA ASP A 36 -24.01 -27.38 -26.03
C ASP A 36 -22.82 -27.98 -25.25
N HIS A 37 -22.65 -27.50 -24.03
CA HIS A 37 -21.64 -27.98 -23.08
C HIS A 37 -22.17 -28.10 -21.65
N GLU A 38 -21.60 -29.01 -20.86
CA GLU A 38 -21.82 -29.12 -19.41
C GLU A 38 -20.51 -28.84 -18.65
N GLY A 39 -20.61 -28.21 -17.48
CA GLY A 39 -19.43 -27.71 -16.76
C GLY A 39 -18.86 -26.43 -17.39
N GLY A 40 -17.56 -26.18 -17.23
CA GLY A 40 -16.89 -25.03 -17.85
C GLY A 40 -17.10 -23.69 -17.15
N ALA A 41 -17.51 -23.73 -15.88
CA ALA A 41 -17.59 -22.57 -15.01
C ALA A 41 -16.22 -21.87 -14.88
N LEU A 42 -16.25 -20.56 -14.64
CA LEU A 42 -15.07 -19.80 -14.27
C LEU A 42 -14.80 -20.00 -12.77
N TRP A 43 -13.60 -20.41 -12.38
CA TRP A 43 -13.17 -20.33 -10.99
C TRP A 43 -12.33 -19.09 -10.79
N THR A 44 -12.54 -18.36 -9.71
CA THR A 44 -11.68 -17.25 -9.28
C THR A 44 -11.23 -17.47 -7.83
N SER A 45 -10.03 -16.98 -7.48
CA SER A 45 -9.48 -17.15 -6.14
C SER A 45 -10.29 -16.42 -5.05
N ASP A 46 -11.01 -15.38 -5.42
CA ASP A 46 -11.76 -14.51 -4.51
C ASP A 46 -13.24 -14.86 -4.39
N ARG A 47 -13.87 -15.47 -5.42
CA ARG A 47 -15.31 -15.81 -5.44
C ARG A 47 -15.61 -17.29 -5.63
N GLY A 48 -14.61 -18.12 -5.88
CA GLY A 48 -14.82 -19.55 -6.14
C GLY A 48 -15.43 -19.79 -7.51
N LEU A 49 -16.40 -20.71 -7.62
CA LEU A 49 -17.01 -21.08 -8.89
C LEU A 49 -18.11 -20.09 -9.29
N ILE A 50 -17.99 -19.57 -10.51
CA ILE A 50 -18.91 -18.65 -11.16
C ILE A 50 -19.48 -19.33 -12.39
N ASP A 51 -20.79 -19.56 -12.38
CA ASP A 51 -21.51 -20.05 -13.55
C ASP A 51 -21.73 -18.93 -14.56
N CYS A 52 -21.21 -19.14 -15.77
CA CYS A 52 -21.26 -18.21 -16.89
C CYS A 52 -21.98 -18.78 -18.12
N LYS A 53 -22.73 -19.90 -18.00
CA LYS A 53 -23.46 -20.45 -19.16
C LYS A 53 -24.73 -19.65 -19.45
N GLY A 54 -24.83 -19.09 -20.65
CA GLY A 54 -26.00 -18.34 -21.13
C GLY A 54 -26.19 -16.96 -20.48
N ARG A 55 -25.24 -16.48 -19.69
CA ARG A 55 -25.31 -15.17 -19.01
C ARG A 55 -23.93 -14.56 -18.82
N TRP A 56 -23.88 -13.24 -18.81
CA TRP A 56 -22.69 -12.52 -18.35
C TRP A 56 -22.48 -12.71 -16.85
N ALA A 57 -21.24 -12.98 -16.49
CA ALA A 57 -20.78 -13.00 -15.12
C ALA A 57 -19.54 -12.10 -14.99
N SER A 58 -19.54 -11.22 -13.99
CA SER A 58 -18.44 -10.31 -13.71
C SER A 58 -17.38 -10.96 -12.82
N PHE A 59 -16.11 -10.61 -13.03
CA PHE A 59 -14.97 -11.03 -12.21
C PHE A 59 -13.83 -10.01 -12.26
N ASP A 60 -12.93 -10.05 -11.27
CA ASP A 60 -11.67 -9.29 -11.32
C ASP A 60 -10.59 -10.08 -12.05
N GLY A 61 -10.27 -9.68 -13.29
CA GLY A 61 -9.17 -10.25 -14.06
C GLY A 61 -7.80 -10.09 -13.40
N ASN A 62 -7.65 -9.24 -12.37
CA ASN A 62 -6.43 -9.11 -11.57
C ASN A 62 -6.28 -10.19 -10.48
N THR A 63 -7.27 -11.05 -10.27
CA THR A 63 -7.21 -12.22 -9.37
C THR A 63 -6.92 -13.50 -10.15
N GLU A 64 -6.40 -14.54 -9.47
CA GLU A 64 -6.17 -15.82 -10.13
C GLU A 64 -7.50 -16.42 -10.56
N HIS A 65 -7.59 -16.87 -11.82
CA HIS A 65 -8.79 -17.50 -12.34
C HIS A 65 -8.48 -18.54 -13.42
N GLU A 66 -9.40 -19.48 -13.61
CA GLU A 66 -9.29 -20.54 -14.62
C GLU A 66 -10.66 -21.04 -15.09
N THR A 67 -10.72 -21.61 -16.29
CA THR A 67 -11.92 -22.33 -16.75
C THR A 67 -11.85 -23.76 -16.23
N LYS A 68 -12.86 -24.20 -15.48
CA LYS A 68 -12.94 -25.59 -15.02
C LYS A 68 -13.22 -26.55 -16.18
N PRO A 69 -12.94 -27.85 -16.01
CA PRO A 69 -13.26 -28.86 -17.01
C PRO A 69 -14.72 -28.79 -17.47
N TYR A 70 -14.94 -29.11 -18.74
CA TYR A 70 -16.26 -29.17 -19.36
C TYR A 70 -16.32 -30.32 -20.36
N GLU A 71 -17.54 -30.77 -20.62
CA GLU A 71 -17.87 -31.74 -21.66
C GLU A 71 -18.82 -31.09 -22.67
N GLY A 72 -18.91 -31.65 -23.87
CA GLY A 72 -19.73 -31.12 -24.96
C GLY A 72 -18.94 -30.85 -26.22
N ARG A 73 -19.66 -30.62 -27.32
CA ARG A 73 -19.05 -30.42 -28.65
C ARG A 73 -18.69 -28.95 -28.91
N GLU A 74 -19.46 -28.04 -28.31
CA GLU A 74 -19.40 -26.62 -28.64
C GLU A 74 -19.47 -25.79 -27.36
N ARG A 75 -18.32 -25.20 -26.99
CA ARG A 75 -18.23 -24.14 -25.98
C ARG A 75 -17.60 -22.90 -26.61
N PHE A 76 -18.42 -21.91 -26.86
CA PHE A 76 -17.97 -20.55 -27.16
C PHE A 76 -17.91 -19.77 -25.85
N SER A 77 -16.87 -18.99 -25.63
CA SER A 77 -16.89 -18.00 -24.56
C SER A 77 -16.47 -16.63 -25.03
N PHE A 78 -17.21 -15.63 -24.59
CA PHE A 78 -16.96 -14.22 -24.81
C PHE A 78 -16.42 -13.64 -23.52
N ILE A 79 -15.30 -12.93 -23.62
CA ILE A 79 -14.71 -12.19 -22.53
C ILE A 79 -14.71 -10.72 -22.92
N LEU A 80 -15.18 -9.86 -22.02
CA LEU A 80 -15.18 -8.41 -22.18
C LEU A 80 -14.30 -7.79 -21.10
N PHE A 81 -13.27 -7.08 -21.52
CA PHE A 81 -12.41 -6.28 -20.63
C PHE A 81 -12.87 -4.83 -20.69
N THR A 82 -13.29 -4.28 -19.55
CA THR A 82 -13.73 -2.89 -19.46
C THR A 82 -12.57 -1.95 -19.10
N PRO A 83 -12.55 -0.71 -19.64
CA PRO A 83 -11.58 0.30 -19.24
C PRO A 83 -11.88 0.84 -17.83
N ASP A 84 -10.99 1.66 -17.28
CA ASP A 84 -11.12 2.29 -15.95
C ASP A 84 -12.31 3.27 -15.82
N ALA A 85 -12.94 3.62 -16.95
CA ALA A 85 -14.08 4.52 -17.06
C ALA A 85 -15.43 3.80 -17.20
N TYR A 86 -15.51 2.51 -16.90
CA TYR A 86 -16.76 1.71 -16.95
C TYR A 86 -17.91 2.27 -16.09
N ASN A 87 -17.61 3.12 -15.11
CA ASN A 87 -18.55 3.79 -14.21
C ASN A 87 -18.86 5.24 -14.59
N ARG A 88 -18.35 5.72 -15.74
CA ARG A 88 -18.58 7.09 -16.25
C ARG A 88 -19.19 7.05 -17.65
N LEU A 89 -20.10 6.10 -17.87
CA LEU A 89 -20.73 5.92 -19.17
C LEU A 89 -21.80 6.98 -19.41
N PRO A 90 -22.04 7.37 -20.66
CA PRO A 90 -23.26 8.08 -21.04
C PRO A 90 -24.52 7.30 -20.60
N PRO A 91 -25.61 7.98 -20.20
CA PRO A 91 -26.79 7.30 -19.65
C PRO A 91 -27.42 6.23 -20.57
N ASP A 92 -27.46 6.48 -21.88
CA ASP A 92 -27.96 5.55 -22.90
C ASP A 92 -27.08 4.31 -23.06
N VAL A 93 -25.76 4.51 -23.05
CA VAL A 93 -24.77 3.42 -23.08
C VAL A 93 -24.85 2.59 -21.80
N CYS A 94 -24.96 3.25 -20.64
CA CYS A 94 -25.12 2.57 -19.35
C CYS A 94 -26.40 1.73 -19.30
N ALA A 95 -27.52 2.25 -19.79
CA ALA A 95 -28.78 1.51 -19.86
C ALA A 95 -28.64 0.27 -20.74
N THR A 96 -28.09 0.43 -21.95
CA THR A 96 -27.84 -0.68 -22.88
C THR A 96 -26.93 -1.74 -22.28
N ALA A 97 -25.84 -1.33 -21.62
CA ALA A 97 -24.90 -2.24 -20.97
C ALA A 97 -25.58 -3.06 -19.86
N ARG A 98 -26.41 -2.41 -19.03
CA ARG A 98 -27.16 -3.08 -17.97
C ARG A 98 -28.22 -4.04 -18.50
N ASP A 99 -28.92 -3.66 -19.57
CA ASP A 99 -29.91 -4.53 -20.23
C ASP A 99 -29.24 -5.79 -20.81
N LEU A 100 -27.99 -5.67 -21.25
CA LEU A 100 -27.16 -6.80 -21.68
C LEU A 100 -26.62 -7.63 -20.50
N GLY A 101 -26.72 -7.17 -19.25
CA GLY A 101 -26.24 -7.88 -18.06
C GLY A 101 -24.87 -7.44 -17.53
N LEU A 102 -24.32 -6.31 -18.00
CA LEU A 102 -23.07 -5.73 -17.50
C LEU A 102 -23.34 -4.92 -16.21
N THR A 103 -23.42 -5.62 -15.08
CA THR A 103 -23.95 -5.06 -13.82
C THR A 103 -23.15 -3.91 -13.20
N ALA A 104 -21.84 -3.82 -13.47
CA ALA A 104 -20.99 -2.77 -12.89
C ALA A 104 -21.03 -1.45 -13.69
N ALA A 105 -21.71 -1.39 -14.84
CA ALA A 105 -21.87 -0.16 -15.62
C ALA A 105 -22.60 0.91 -14.80
N SER A 106 -22.09 2.15 -14.76
CA SER A 106 -22.75 3.29 -14.12
C SER A 106 -22.44 4.63 -14.81
N THR A 107 -23.14 5.68 -14.38
CA THR A 107 -23.00 7.06 -14.88
C THR A 107 -22.45 8.03 -13.84
N ASP A 108 -22.35 7.61 -12.59
CA ASP A 108 -22.10 8.46 -11.43
C ASP A 108 -20.61 8.56 -11.06
N GLY A 109 -19.76 7.78 -11.74
CA GLY A 109 -18.32 7.70 -11.48
C GLY A 109 -17.95 6.91 -10.24
N PHE A 110 -18.94 6.35 -9.52
CA PHE A 110 -18.68 5.47 -8.39
C PHE A 110 -18.43 4.06 -8.88
N ASP A 111 -17.39 3.42 -8.36
CA ASP A 111 -17.14 2.02 -8.63
C ASP A 111 -18.25 1.15 -8.03
N ASP A 112 -18.55 0.05 -8.73
CA ASP A 112 -19.31 -1.03 -8.11
C ASP A 112 -18.58 -1.50 -6.83
N ALA A 113 -19.33 -1.77 -5.78
CA ALA A 113 -18.76 -2.07 -4.45
C ALA A 113 -17.76 -3.23 -4.46
N TYR A 114 -17.99 -4.24 -5.31
CA TYR A 114 -17.06 -5.35 -5.47
C TYR A 114 -15.78 -4.94 -6.21
N PHE A 115 -15.84 -3.99 -7.15
CA PHE A 115 -14.69 -3.55 -7.93
C PHE A 115 -13.92 -2.37 -7.32
N ALA A 116 -14.54 -1.60 -6.45
CA ALA A 116 -13.92 -0.49 -5.72
C ALA A 116 -12.66 -0.93 -4.96
N GLN A 117 -12.60 -2.18 -4.49
CA GLN A 117 -11.44 -2.74 -3.79
C GLN A 117 -10.27 -3.13 -4.72
N PHE A 118 -10.49 -3.20 -6.04
CA PHE A 118 -9.52 -3.66 -7.03
C PHE A 118 -9.07 -2.59 -8.02
N ARG A 119 -9.68 -1.40 -7.98
CA ARG A 119 -9.35 -0.32 -8.92
C ARG A 119 -7.89 0.11 -8.76
N ASP A 120 -7.19 0.16 -9.88
CA ASP A 120 -5.96 0.94 -9.96
C ASP A 120 -6.36 2.41 -10.02
N LEU A 121 -6.32 3.10 -8.86
CA LEU A 121 -6.78 4.49 -8.69
C LEU A 121 -5.86 5.52 -9.39
N GLY A 122 -5.14 5.11 -10.43
CA GLY A 122 -4.10 5.89 -11.08
C GLY A 122 -2.85 6.05 -10.21
N VAL A 123 -1.80 6.65 -10.74
CA VAL A 123 -0.60 6.99 -9.98
C VAL A 123 -0.82 8.37 -9.36
N VAL A 124 -0.56 8.51 -8.05
CA VAL A 124 -0.50 9.84 -7.44
C VAL A 124 0.67 10.58 -8.06
N ASP A 125 0.45 11.79 -8.57
CA ASP A 125 1.54 12.60 -9.12
C ASP A 125 2.64 12.75 -8.06
N GLU A 126 3.88 12.46 -8.45
CA GLU A 126 4.99 12.42 -7.50
C GLU A 126 5.23 13.78 -6.83
N ARG A 127 5.04 14.89 -7.54
CA ARG A 127 5.27 16.22 -6.97
C ARG A 127 4.17 16.62 -6.01
N GLU A 128 2.92 16.28 -6.35
CA GLU A 128 1.79 16.47 -5.42
C GLU A 128 1.96 15.62 -4.17
N PHE A 129 2.44 14.38 -4.34
CA PHE A 129 2.74 13.50 -3.22
C PHE A 129 3.85 14.07 -2.33
N ASP A 130 4.94 14.56 -2.90
CA ASP A 130 6.06 15.13 -2.15
C ASP A 130 5.63 16.35 -1.34
N ALA A 131 4.90 17.27 -1.99
CA ALA A 131 4.34 18.43 -1.30
C ALA A 131 3.37 18.02 -0.18
N TYR A 132 2.58 16.96 -0.38
CA TYR A 132 1.74 16.42 0.68
C TYR A 132 2.56 15.87 1.85
N THR A 133 3.59 15.06 1.57
CA THR A 133 4.41 14.45 2.64
C THR A 133 5.19 15.48 3.43
N ASP A 134 5.71 16.53 2.78
CA ASP A 134 6.43 17.61 3.44
C ASP A 134 5.51 18.30 4.46
N ASP A 135 4.30 18.68 4.06
CA ASP A 135 3.31 19.26 4.95
C ASP A 135 2.87 18.26 6.05
N HIS A 136 2.64 16.99 5.68
CA HIS A 136 2.21 15.93 6.60
C HIS A 136 3.25 15.70 7.70
N HIS A 137 4.56 15.74 7.41
CA HIS A 137 5.59 15.60 8.45
C HIS A 137 5.70 16.79 9.39
N VAL A 138 5.31 17.97 8.92
CA VAL A 138 5.19 19.16 9.77
C VAL A 138 3.97 19.04 10.68
N GLU A 139 2.83 18.60 10.15
CA GLU A 139 1.56 18.44 10.88
C GLU A 139 1.60 17.24 11.85
N HIS A 140 2.32 16.18 11.48
CA HIS A 140 2.41 14.92 12.19
C HIS A 140 3.88 14.50 12.37
N PRO A 141 4.67 15.22 13.18
CA PRO A 141 6.06 14.86 13.39
C PRO A 141 6.20 13.49 14.08
N PRO A 142 7.33 12.78 13.88
CA PRO A 142 7.64 11.55 14.62
C PRO A 142 7.59 11.77 16.13
N ARG A 143 7.10 10.78 16.87
CA ARG A 143 7.10 10.81 18.33
C ARG A 143 8.47 10.39 18.85
N LEU A 144 9.05 11.20 19.74
CA LEU A 144 10.40 11.00 20.29
C LEU A 144 10.43 10.89 21.82
N ALA A 145 9.35 10.36 22.42
CA ALA A 145 9.32 10.12 23.85
C ALA A 145 10.12 8.85 24.20
N PRO A 146 10.64 8.69 25.42
CA PRO A 146 11.33 7.46 25.80
C PRO A 146 10.48 6.21 25.50
N GLY A 147 11.13 5.21 24.92
CA GLY A 147 10.55 3.93 24.50
C GLY A 147 9.80 3.98 23.18
N THR A 148 9.66 5.14 22.52
CA THR A 148 8.88 5.22 21.29
C THR A 148 9.66 4.81 20.05
N ILE A 149 9.04 4.05 19.15
CA ILE A 149 9.55 3.78 17.81
C ILE A 149 8.44 4.11 16.83
N CYS A 150 8.76 4.94 15.84
CA CYS A 150 7.83 5.33 14.81
C CYS A 150 8.29 4.76 13.47
N VAL A 151 7.36 4.17 12.73
CA VAL A 151 7.61 3.65 11.38
C VAL A 151 6.50 4.14 10.47
N GLU A 152 6.88 4.77 9.37
CA GLU A 152 5.94 5.26 8.37
C GLU A 152 6.39 4.85 6.97
N THR A 153 5.43 4.44 6.14
CA THR A 153 5.72 4.01 4.77
C THR A 153 4.48 4.09 3.89
N ASN A 154 4.68 4.16 2.58
CA ASN A 154 3.64 4.02 1.58
C ASN A 154 4.08 3.04 0.50
N GLY A 155 3.14 2.55 -0.31
CA GLY A 155 3.46 1.67 -1.43
C GLY A 155 3.89 2.46 -2.67
N TYR A 156 4.36 1.76 -3.71
CA TYR A 156 4.73 2.38 -4.98
C TYR A 156 3.65 3.31 -5.55
N ALA A 157 2.40 2.87 -5.47
CA ALA A 157 1.29 3.53 -6.13
C ALA A 157 0.87 4.84 -5.45
N ALA A 158 1.26 5.00 -4.18
CA ALA A 158 1.04 6.17 -3.36
C ALA A 158 2.01 7.33 -3.67
N GLY A 159 3.07 7.12 -4.46
CA GLY A 159 4.06 8.16 -4.73
C GLY A 159 5.48 7.63 -4.80
N ARG A 160 5.68 6.56 -5.58
CA ARG A 160 6.99 5.90 -5.78
C ARG A 160 7.61 5.30 -4.53
N GLY A 161 6.81 4.98 -3.52
CA GLY A 161 7.19 4.09 -2.43
C GLY A 161 8.41 4.54 -1.62
N TRP A 162 8.19 5.07 -0.43
CA TRP A 162 9.22 5.57 0.49
C TRP A 162 8.85 5.22 1.93
N GLY A 163 9.71 5.57 2.87
CA GLY A 163 9.45 5.37 4.28
C GLY A 163 10.57 5.89 5.16
N TRP A 164 10.31 5.90 6.45
CA TRP A 164 11.28 6.26 7.47
C TRP A 164 10.99 5.54 8.78
N ILE A 165 12.03 5.46 9.60
CA ILE A 165 11.97 4.91 10.96
C ILE A 165 12.65 5.91 11.90
N SER A 166 12.00 6.25 13.02
CA SER A 166 12.58 7.12 14.04
C SER A 166 12.54 6.51 15.43
N TRP A 167 13.50 6.91 16.27
CA TRP A 167 13.61 6.46 17.66
C TRP A 167 14.29 7.52 18.53
N PRO A 168 14.02 7.54 19.86
CA PRO A 168 14.77 8.34 20.82
C PRO A 168 16.12 7.68 21.11
N THR A 169 17.14 8.51 21.32
CA THR A 169 18.47 8.11 21.79
C THR A 169 18.86 8.92 23.02
N SER A 170 19.59 8.30 23.94
CA SER A 170 20.21 8.98 25.08
C SER A 170 21.47 9.74 24.68
N ASP A 171 22.05 9.37 23.54
CA ASP A 171 23.40 9.79 23.19
C ASP A 171 23.34 11.13 22.47
N SER A 172 23.85 12.16 23.15
CA SER A 172 24.05 13.49 22.57
C SER A 172 25.25 13.52 21.62
N THR A 173 26.06 12.46 21.59
CA THR A 173 27.24 12.39 20.73
C THR A 173 26.80 12.48 19.27
N ASP A 174 27.53 13.30 18.51
CA ASP A 174 27.43 13.40 17.07
C ASP A 174 27.77 12.04 16.46
N ASP A 175 26.77 11.18 16.41
CA ASP A 175 26.85 9.95 15.65
C ASP A 175 26.89 10.38 14.18
N ASP A 176 28.09 10.33 13.60
CA ASP A 176 28.44 10.80 12.25
C ASP A 176 27.92 9.85 11.15
N ASP A 177 27.00 8.93 11.48
CA ASP A 177 26.35 8.10 10.48
C ASP A 177 25.51 8.97 9.56
N ARG A 178 26.08 9.27 8.39
CA ARG A 178 25.49 10.08 7.33
C ARG A 178 24.17 9.53 6.79
N ARG A 179 23.80 8.29 7.15
CA ARG A 179 22.48 7.70 6.85
C ARG A 179 21.37 8.22 7.76
N LEU A 180 21.70 8.91 8.84
CA LEU A 180 20.75 9.38 9.85
C LEU A 180 20.50 10.89 9.76
N GLU A 181 19.23 11.26 9.89
CA GLU A 181 18.78 12.62 10.14
C GLU A 181 18.65 12.85 11.64
N LYS A 182 19.19 13.97 12.15
CA LYS A 182 18.99 14.41 13.53
C LYS A 182 17.69 15.21 13.62
N LEU A 183 16.69 14.68 14.33
CA LEU A 183 15.42 15.36 14.54
C LEU A 183 15.47 16.34 15.71
N SER A 184 16.26 16.00 16.73
CA SER A 184 16.52 16.79 17.92
C SER A 184 17.81 16.27 18.56
N ASN A 185 18.21 16.83 19.71
CA ASN A 185 19.35 16.32 20.48
C ASN A 185 19.16 14.85 20.91
N SER A 186 17.92 14.40 21.05
CA SER A 186 17.57 13.06 21.57
C SER A 186 16.79 12.19 20.56
N GLY A 187 16.72 12.58 19.29
CA GLY A 187 15.98 11.85 18.26
C GLY A 187 16.81 11.55 17.02
N ARG A 188 16.63 10.35 16.47
CA ARG A 188 17.24 9.94 15.19
C ARG A 188 16.15 9.46 14.23
N LEU A 189 16.39 9.64 12.94
CA LEU A 189 15.54 9.17 11.86
C LEU A 189 16.39 8.57 10.74
N ALA A 190 16.04 7.36 10.31
CA ALA A 190 16.54 6.75 9.10
C ALA A 190 15.51 6.93 7.99
N ARG A 191 15.88 7.63 6.90
CA ARG A 191 15.04 7.83 5.73
C ARG A 191 15.45 6.86 4.62
N PHE A 192 14.48 6.21 4.00
CA PHE A 192 14.72 5.30 2.90
C PHE A 192 14.34 5.96 1.57
N GLN A 193 15.21 5.76 0.58
CA GLN A 193 14.99 6.36 -0.74
C GLN A 193 13.75 5.77 -1.42
N LYS A 194 13.10 6.62 -2.21
CA LYS A 194 12.00 6.23 -3.10
C LYS A 194 12.40 5.09 -4.03
N ASN A 195 11.42 4.28 -4.42
CA ASN A 195 11.53 3.17 -5.38
C ASN A 195 12.58 2.12 -5.00
N GLN A 196 13.01 2.08 -3.73
CA GLN A 196 13.93 1.04 -3.28
C GLN A 196 13.16 -0.21 -2.85
N THR A 197 13.19 -1.24 -3.69
CA THR A 197 12.59 -2.54 -3.36
C THR A 197 13.31 -3.25 -2.21
N GLY A 198 12.57 -4.08 -1.47
CA GLY A 198 13.05 -4.87 -0.36
C GLY A 198 12.38 -4.54 0.97
N ILE A 199 12.84 -5.20 2.02
CA ILE A 199 12.51 -4.88 3.41
C ILE A 199 13.66 -4.04 3.97
N HIS A 200 13.35 -2.82 4.40
CA HIS A 200 14.31 -1.91 5.05
C HIS A 200 14.15 -2.04 6.55
N VAL A 201 15.26 -2.21 7.26
CA VAL A 201 15.26 -2.58 8.67
C VAL A 201 16.21 -1.68 9.45
N VAL A 202 15.76 -1.20 10.60
CA VAL A 202 16.60 -0.59 11.63
C VAL A 202 16.71 -1.58 12.79
N GLU A 203 17.94 -1.94 13.11
CA GLU A 203 18.27 -2.81 14.23
C GLU A 203 18.70 -1.96 15.43
N LEU A 204 18.02 -2.13 16.57
CA LEU A 204 18.14 -1.25 17.73
C LEU A 204 18.43 -2.03 19.01
N GLN A 205 19.46 -1.61 19.74
CA GLN A 205 19.70 -2.09 21.11
C GLN A 205 18.97 -1.20 22.10
N ALA A 206 18.08 -1.79 22.89
CA ALA A 206 17.41 -1.09 23.99
C ALA A 206 18.39 -0.85 25.16
N LYS A 207 18.49 0.40 25.61
CA LYS A 207 19.34 0.88 26.72
C LYS A 207 18.47 1.64 27.72
N ASP A 208 18.74 1.47 29.01
CA ASP A 208 18.10 2.28 30.04
C ASP A 208 18.73 3.68 30.07
N GLY A 209 17.94 4.71 30.33
CA GLY A 209 18.49 6.04 30.60
C GLY A 209 19.33 6.02 31.87
N ASP A 210 20.49 6.69 31.84
CA ASP A 210 21.44 6.68 32.95
C ASP A 210 20.85 7.32 34.23
N ASP A 211 19.91 8.27 34.10
CA ASP A 211 19.26 9.00 35.21
C ASP A 211 17.76 9.30 35.01
N THR A 212 17.17 8.88 33.89
CA THR A 212 15.77 9.21 33.54
C THR A 212 14.93 7.94 33.42
N GLU A 213 13.73 7.95 34.00
CA GLU A 213 12.73 6.90 33.81
C GLU A 213 12.38 6.81 32.32
N GLY A 214 13.08 5.96 31.56
CA GLY A 214 12.93 5.92 30.12
C GLY A 214 13.78 4.86 29.42
N LEU A 215 13.19 4.23 28.41
CA LEU A 215 13.88 3.32 27.50
C LEU A 215 14.42 4.12 26.30
N PHE A 216 15.69 3.97 25.96
CA PHE A 216 16.28 4.60 24.78
C PHE A 216 16.84 3.52 23.85
N PHE A 217 17.14 3.90 22.61
CA PHE A 217 17.65 2.97 21.62
C PHE A 217 18.95 3.45 21.02
N HIS A 218 19.94 2.56 21.02
CA HIS A 218 21.19 2.72 20.31
C HIS A 218 21.08 2.01 18.96
N LEU A 219 21.48 2.70 17.88
CA LEU A 219 21.51 2.09 16.55
C LEU A 219 22.58 1.00 16.50
N VAL A 220 22.21 -0.19 16.04
CA VAL A 220 23.20 -1.25 15.79
C VAL A 220 23.57 -1.23 14.32
N ASP A 221 22.58 -1.32 13.43
CA ASP A 221 22.78 -1.25 12.00
C ASP A 221 21.48 -0.95 11.25
N ILE A 222 21.60 -0.60 9.97
CA ILE A 222 20.50 -0.43 9.03
C ILE A 222 20.69 -1.44 7.90
N HIS A 223 19.74 -2.35 7.76
CA HIS A 223 19.76 -3.41 6.75
C HIS A 223 18.76 -3.14 5.63
N ARG A 224 19.07 -3.63 4.43
CA ARG A 224 18.11 -3.77 3.33
C ARG A 224 18.17 -5.19 2.78
N PHE A 225 17.04 -5.89 2.75
CA PHE A 225 16.91 -7.23 2.18
C PHE A 225 16.22 -7.16 0.81
N ARG A 226 16.97 -7.46 -0.27
CA ARG A 226 16.57 -7.26 -1.68
C ARG A 226 15.76 -8.44 -2.24
N LEU A 227 14.69 -8.77 -1.54
CA LEU A 227 13.83 -9.94 -1.79
C LEU A 227 13.13 -9.90 -3.16
N TYR A 228 12.94 -8.71 -3.76
CA TYR A 228 12.37 -8.55 -5.09
C TYR A 228 13.27 -9.13 -6.20
N GLN A 229 14.56 -8.81 -6.15
CA GLN A 229 15.56 -9.24 -7.13
C GLN A 229 16.07 -10.65 -6.86
N HIS A 230 16.27 -11.00 -5.58
CA HIS A 230 16.99 -12.20 -5.17
C HIS A 230 16.24 -12.96 -4.09
N THR A 231 14.99 -13.34 -4.37
CA THR A 231 14.04 -13.88 -3.38
C THR A 231 14.62 -15.01 -2.53
N ALA A 232 15.21 -16.05 -3.15
CA ALA A 232 15.70 -17.20 -2.41
C ALA A 232 16.87 -16.86 -1.47
N SER A 233 17.92 -16.22 -1.98
CA SER A 233 19.12 -15.89 -1.18
C SER A 233 18.85 -14.82 -0.12
N GLU A 234 18.05 -13.80 -0.45
CA GLU A 234 17.74 -12.72 0.50
C GLU A 234 16.72 -13.16 1.56
N SER A 235 15.80 -14.08 1.24
CA SER A 235 14.92 -14.70 2.25
C SER A 235 15.73 -15.50 3.26
N LYS A 236 16.71 -16.28 2.77
CA LYS A 236 17.64 -17.01 3.63
C LYS A 236 18.47 -16.04 4.49
N ARG A 237 19.03 -14.99 3.88
CA ARG A 237 19.82 -13.97 4.61
C ARG A 237 19.00 -13.28 5.69
N PHE A 238 17.75 -12.92 5.40
CA PHE A 238 16.85 -12.32 6.39
C PHE A 238 16.57 -13.27 7.56
N ALA A 239 16.21 -14.53 7.27
CA ALA A 239 15.94 -15.52 8.30
C ALA A 239 17.18 -15.86 9.15
N ASP A 240 18.36 -15.97 8.54
CA ASP A 240 19.61 -16.21 9.26
C ASP A 240 20.01 -15.03 10.13
N TRP A 241 19.84 -13.79 9.63
CA TRP A 241 20.06 -12.58 10.41
C TRP A 241 19.13 -12.54 11.64
N VAL A 242 17.82 -12.74 11.46
CA VAL A 242 16.87 -12.80 12.59
C VAL A 242 17.23 -13.90 13.58
N ARG A 243 17.71 -15.06 13.11
CA ARG A 243 18.13 -16.16 13.99
C ARG A 243 19.33 -15.76 14.86
N ALA A 244 20.26 -14.99 14.30
CA ALA A 244 21.50 -14.56 14.95
C ALA A 244 21.34 -13.33 15.87
N LEU A 245 20.19 -12.64 15.84
CA LEU A 245 19.94 -11.51 16.72
C LEU A 245 20.04 -11.91 18.21
N PRO A 246 20.65 -11.06 19.07
CA PRO A 246 20.59 -11.23 20.51
C PRO A 246 19.15 -11.14 21.05
N ASP A 247 18.90 -11.75 22.22
CA ASP A 247 17.63 -11.62 22.93
C ASP A 247 17.25 -10.16 23.17
N ALA A 248 15.96 -9.85 23.02
CA ALA A 248 15.40 -8.50 23.18
C ALA A 248 15.99 -7.45 22.21
N ARG A 249 16.71 -7.86 21.16
CA ARG A 249 17.12 -6.95 20.08
C ARG A 249 15.88 -6.44 19.35
N VAL A 250 15.73 -5.12 19.29
CA VAL A 250 14.55 -4.46 18.71
C VAL A 250 14.74 -4.30 17.21
N VAL A 251 13.66 -4.55 16.47
CA VAL A 251 13.63 -4.50 15.01
C VAL A 251 12.43 -3.66 14.58
N ALA A 252 12.71 -2.62 13.81
CA ALA A 252 11.71 -1.84 13.09
C ALA A 252 11.95 -2.01 11.60
N CYS A 253 10.90 -2.24 10.81
CA CYS A 253 11.06 -2.34 9.36
C CYS A 253 9.88 -1.78 8.57
N CYS A 254 10.16 -1.38 7.34
CA CYS A 254 9.15 -1.00 6.36
C CYS A 254 9.48 -1.51 4.95
N ILE A 255 8.45 -1.62 4.12
CA ILE A 255 8.57 -1.89 2.67
C ILE A 255 8.17 -0.63 1.93
N THR A 256 9.10 -0.04 1.18
CA THR A 256 8.86 1.24 0.48
C THR A 256 8.28 1.04 -0.93
N ASP A 257 8.88 0.25 -1.82
CA ASP A 257 8.25 -0.09 -3.11
C ASP A 257 7.53 -1.44 -3.05
N THR A 258 8.32 -2.52 -2.99
CA THR A 258 7.83 -3.89 -2.88
C THR A 258 8.92 -4.79 -2.34
N ALA A 259 8.56 -5.81 -1.55
CA ALA A 259 9.47 -6.86 -1.12
C ALA A 259 9.50 -8.07 -2.09
N MET A 260 8.51 -8.21 -2.97
CA MET A 260 8.38 -9.38 -3.85
C MET A 260 7.90 -9.01 -5.24
N ALA A 261 8.06 -9.91 -6.20
CA ALA A 261 7.45 -9.76 -7.53
C ALA A 261 6.05 -10.39 -7.53
N LYS A 262 5.15 -9.89 -8.39
CA LYS A 262 3.77 -10.42 -8.50
C LYS A 262 3.73 -11.94 -8.71
N THR A 263 4.69 -12.50 -9.44
CA THR A 263 4.77 -13.95 -9.76
C THR A 263 5.64 -14.76 -8.81
N ARG A 264 6.24 -14.13 -7.79
CA ARG A 264 7.15 -14.80 -6.85
C ARG A 264 6.83 -14.34 -5.42
N PRO A 265 5.86 -14.98 -4.74
CA PRO A 265 5.51 -14.60 -3.38
C PRO A 265 6.67 -14.79 -2.41
N LEU A 266 6.63 -14.07 -1.28
CA LEU A 266 7.59 -14.28 -0.21
C LEU A 266 7.45 -15.72 0.34
N PRO A 267 8.56 -16.44 0.55
CA PRO A 267 8.50 -17.79 1.07
C PRO A 267 8.16 -17.79 2.58
N GLY A 268 7.63 -18.93 3.06
CA GLY A 268 7.28 -19.15 4.47
C GLY A 268 8.38 -18.76 5.47
N THR A 269 9.65 -18.95 5.08
CA THR A 269 10.82 -18.60 5.91
C THR A 269 10.90 -17.13 6.30
N VAL A 270 10.36 -16.21 5.49
CA VAL A 270 10.30 -14.77 5.81
C VAL A 270 9.28 -14.54 6.93
N TYR A 271 8.13 -15.17 6.86
CA TYR A 271 7.08 -15.08 7.89
C TYR A 271 7.51 -15.77 9.18
N ASP A 272 8.24 -16.88 9.11
CA ASP A 272 8.85 -17.51 10.28
C ASP A 272 9.86 -16.61 10.99
N ALA A 273 10.61 -15.81 10.22
CA ALA A 273 11.49 -14.79 10.77
C ALA A 273 10.69 -13.70 11.50
N PHE A 274 9.60 -13.19 10.91
CA PHE A 274 8.72 -12.24 11.59
C PHE A 274 8.07 -12.82 12.87
N ARG A 275 7.70 -14.11 12.87
CA ARG A 275 7.17 -14.79 14.08
C ARG A 275 8.21 -14.86 15.20
N GLN A 276 9.49 -15.07 14.89
CA GLN A 276 10.58 -14.98 15.88
C GLN A 276 10.77 -13.56 16.44
N LEU A 277 10.21 -12.55 15.76
CA LEU A 277 10.20 -11.15 16.20
C LEU A 277 8.87 -10.77 16.89
N GLY A 278 7.96 -11.73 17.10
CA GLY A 278 6.68 -11.52 17.80
C GLY A 278 5.47 -11.30 16.89
N ALA A 279 5.59 -11.45 15.57
CA ALA A 279 4.42 -11.44 14.70
C ALA A 279 3.45 -12.59 15.04
N PRO A 280 2.15 -12.43 14.82
CA PRO A 280 1.19 -13.51 15.08
C PRO A 280 1.34 -14.65 14.07
N THR A 281 0.85 -15.83 14.42
CA THR A 281 0.93 -17.02 13.55
C THR A 281 0.17 -16.86 12.23
N ASP A 282 -0.92 -16.10 12.27
CA ASP A 282 -1.83 -15.77 11.17
C ASP A 282 -1.48 -14.45 10.47
N LEU A 283 -0.22 -13.99 10.58
CA LEU A 283 0.28 -12.82 9.85
C LEU A 283 -0.12 -12.89 8.37
N THR A 284 -0.90 -11.91 7.92
CA THR A 284 -1.36 -11.78 6.55
C THR A 284 -0.19 -11.79 5.57
N LEU A 285 -0.34 -12.52 4.47
CA LEU A 285 0.68 -12.58 3.42
C LEU A 285 0.83 -11.21 2.77
N ILE A 286 2.04 -10.65 2.86
CA ILE A 286 2.42 -9.43 2.14
C ILE A 286 2.40 -9.71 0.63
N GLY A 287 1.61 -8.96 -0.11
CA GLY A 287 1.50 -9.02 -1.56
C GLY A 287 2.42 -8.05 -2.31
N TYR A 288 2.20 -7.97 -3.62
CA TYR A 288 3.00 -7.15 -4.53
C TYR A 288 2.69 -5.66 -4.37
N ARG A 289 3.71 -4.87 -4.01
CA ARG A 289 3.61 -3.40 -3.79
C ARG A 289 2.62 -2.98 -2.69
N GLU A 290 2.37 -3.88 -1.74
CA GLU A 290 1.59 -3.55 -0.55
C GLU A 290 2.50 -2.89 0.49
N PRO A 291 2.14 -1.70 0.99
CA PRO A 291 2.89 -1.08 2.07
C PRO A 291 2.77 -1.92 3.32
N PHE A 292 3.89 -2.08 4.01
CA PHE A 292 3.98 -2.86 5.23
C PHE A 292 4.97 -2.20 6.18
N CYS A 293 4.57 -2.04 7.44
CA CYS A 293 5.46 -1.61 8.52
C CYS A 293 5.29 -2.49 9.75
N PHE A 294 6.37 -2.64 10.51
CA PHE A 294 6.45 -3.58 11.63
C PHE A 294 7.42 -3.07 12.69
N VAL A 295 7.07 -3.30 13.96
CA VAL A 295 7.95 -3.13 15.13
C VAL A 295 7.82 -4.36 16.01
N GLY A 296 8.94 -5.01 16.29
CA GLY A 296 9.02 -6.20 17.14
C GLY A 296 10.40 -6.34 17.77
N TRP A 297 10.64 -7.45 18.45
CA TRP A 297 11.95 -7.74 19.04
C TRP A 297 12.21 -9.24 19.06
N LYS A 298 13.49 -9.61 19.08
CA LYS A 298 13.90 -11.02 19.11
C LYS A 298 13.31 -11.72 20.33
N ASN A 299 12.68 -12.87 20.09
CA ASN A 299 12.03 -13.72 21.09
C ASN A 299 10.87 -13.02 21.82
N ALA A 300 10.27 -12.01 21.20
CA ALA A 300 8.98 -11.49 21.62
C ALA A 300 7.93 -12.62 21.64
N PRO A 301 7.01 -12.62 22.62
CA PRO A 301 5.87 -13.54 22.60
C PRO A 301 5.10 -13.42 21.28
N SER A 302 4.46 -14.52 20.86
CA SER A 302 3.59 -14.50 19.67
C SER A 302 2.54 -13.40 19.80
N ALA A 303 2.34 -12.63 18.71
CA ALA A 303 1.46 -11.47 18.64
C ALA A 303 1.84 -10.26 19.53
N ALA A 304 3.04 -10.24 20.14
CA ALA A 304 3.51 -9.09 20.91
C ALA A 304 4.08 -7.95 20.03
N ALA A 305 4.45 -8.25 18.78
CA ALA A 305 4.84 -7.24 17.81
C ALA A 305 3.62 -6.47 17.28
N VAL A 306 3.86 -5.28 16.76
CA VAL A 306 2.85 -4.49 16.06
C VAL A 306 3.21 -4.35 14.59
N TYR A 307 2.22 -4.52 13.71
CA TYR A 307 2.39 -4.33 12.28
C TYR A 307 1.16 -3.72 11.63
N MET A 308 1.36 -3.16 10.45
CA MET A 308 0.31 -2.70 9.53
C MET A 308 0.62 -3.19 8.13
N LEU A 309 -0.44 -3.57 7.42
CA LEU A 309 -0.43 -3.97 6.01
C LEU A 309 -1.69 -3.40 5.40
N ASP A 310 -1.57 -2.71 4.27
CA ASP A 310 -2.73 -2.48 3.40
C ASP A 310 -2.68 -3.46 2.24
N ALA A 311 -3.49 -4.51 2.35
CA ALA A 311 -3.60 -5.58 1.36
C ALA A 311 -4.29 -5.14 0.05
N LYS A 312 -4.69 -3.86 -0.06
CA LYS A 312 -5.16 -3.30 -1.32
C LYS A 312 -3.99 -3.23 -2.31
N LYS A 313 -4.14 -3.92 -3.44
CA LYS A 313 -3.23 -3.80 -4.57
C LYS A 313 -3.09 -2.33 -4.96
N GLN A 314 -1.86 -1.87 -5.19
CA GLN A 314 -1.60 -0.46 -5.52
C GLN A 314 -2.16 0.53 -4.48
N SER A 315 -2.07 0.17 -3.19
CA SER A 315 -2.47 1.01 -2.06
C SER A 315 -1.99 2.46 -2.21
N LYS A 316 -2.90 3.37 -1.90
CA LYS A 316 -2.69 4.81 -1.77
C LYS A 316 -2.69 5.25 -0.31
N GLN A 317 -2.48 4.30 0.59
CA GLN A 317 -2.41 4.58 2.02
C GLN A 317 -0.97 4.87 2.40
N LEU A 318 -0.82 5.86 3.25
CA LEU A 318 0.37 6.01 4.07
C LEU A 318 0.07 5.31 5.41
N LEU A 319 0.90 4.33 5.76
CA LEU A 319 0.79 3.55 6.99
C LEU A 319 1.75 4.09 8.02
N ARG A 320 1.28 4.29 9.25
CA ARG A 320 2.12 4.73 10.36
C ARG A 320 1.85 3.94 11.63
N ILE A 321 2.92 3.46 12.25
CA ILE A 321 2.94 2.89 13.59
C ILE A 321 3.69 3.85 14.50
N ASP A 322 3.07 4.22 15.62
CA ASP A 322 3.76 4.82 16.77
C ASP A 322 3.71 3.81 17.94
N ALA A 323 4.78 3.05 18.14
CA ALA A 323 4.87 2.02 19.18
C ALA A 323 5.61 2.54 20.42
N THR A 324 5.23 2.12 21.62
CA THR A 324 5.94 2.41 22.87
C THR A 324 6.34 1.11 23.55
N LEU A 325 7.64 0.87 23.66
CA LEU A 325 8.22 -0.28 24.34
C LEU A 325 8.63 0.09 25.77
N GLN A 326 8.56 -0.89 26.66
CA GLN A 326 9.05 -0.78 28.03
C GLN A 326 9.81 -2.06 28.38
N ARG A 327 10.75 -1.96 29.34
CA ARG A 327 11.19 -3.17 30.03
C ARG A 327 10.05 -3.75 30.86
N ALA A 328 9.90 -5.05 30.81
CA ALA A 328 9.11 -5.80 31.76
C ALA A 328 9.77 -5.63 33.13
N LEU A 329 9.04 -5.07 34.09
CA LEU A 329 9.44 -5.12 35.49
C LEU A 329 9.48 -6.61 35.86
N ASN A 330 10.66 -7.12 36.18
CA ASN A 330 10.82 -8.45 36.75
C ASN A 330 10.21 -8.44 38.15
N LEU A 331 8.89 -8.61 38.25
CA LEU A 331 8.18 -8.66 39.53
C LEU A 331 8.37 -10.01 40.27
N ASN A 332 9.23 -10.90 39.77
CA ASN A 332 9.42 -12.22 40.35
C ASN A 332 10.77 -12.37 41.07
N LEU A 333 10.66 -12.62 42.37
CA LEU A 333 11.65 -12.99 43.39
C LEU A 333 12.46 -14.28 43.10
N SER A 334 12.61 -14.68 41.83
CA SER A 334 13.39 -15.86 41.46
C SER A 334 14.87 -15.48 41.26
N PRO A 335 15.83 -16.11 41.94
CA PRO A 335 17.24 -15.74 41.95
C PRO A 335 18.01 -16.10 40.66
N SER A 336 17.32 -16.34 39.56
CA SER A 336 17.92 -16.67 38.26
C SER A 336 17.68 -15.51 37.27
N PRO A 337 18.51 -14.45 37.28
CA PRO A 337 18.44 -13.41 36.27
C PRO A 337 18.93 -13.98 34.93
N SER A 338 18.02 -14.28 34.01
CA SER A 338 18.37 -14.26 32.60
C SER A 338 18.74 -12.80 32.25
N PRO A 339 19.97 -12.49 31.79
CA PRO A 339 20.47 -11.12 31.66
C PRO A 339 19.72 -10.22 30.64
N GLY A 340 18.77 -10.77 29.88
CA GLY A 340 17.88 -10.00 29.03
C GLY A 340 16.62 -9.62 29.77
N GLY A 341 16.60 -8.47 30.45
CA GLY A 341 15.35 -7.90 30.97
C GLY A 341 14.33 -7.80 29.84
N GLY A 342 13.25 -8.58 29.91
CA GLY A 342 12.30 -8.76 28.81
C GLY A 342 11.72 -7.43 28.36
N LEU A 343 11.46 -7.27 27.06
CA LEU A 343 10.71 -6.12 26.54
C LEU A 343 9.22 -6.48 26.45
N LYS A 344 8.38 -5.46 26.60
CA LYS A 344 6.94 -5.54 26.33
C LYS A 344 6.49 -4.32 25.53
N LEU A 345 5.50 -4.52 24.67
CA LEU A 345 4.77 -3.43 24.02
C LEU A 345 3.78 -2.85 25.03
N LEU A 346 3.95 -1.56 25.36
CA LEU A 346 3.10 -0.86 26.32
C LEU A 346 1.86 -0.29 25.64
N ALA A 347 2.05 0.31 24.46
CA ALA A 347 1.01 0.86 23.63
C ALA A 347 1.47 0.88 22.17
N ALA A 348 0.53 0.86 21.24
CA ALA A 348 0.79 1.18 19.85
C ALA A 348 -0.42 1.88 19.23
N THR A 349 -0.16 2.96 18.52
CA THR A 349 -1.16 3.62 17.67
C THR A 349 -0.90 3.23 16.23
N LYS A 350 -1.96 2.87 15.51
CA LYS A 350 -1.95 2.57 14.08
C LYS A 350 -2.75 3.65 13.37
N ALA A 351 -2.17 4.30 12.38
CA ALA A 351 -2.84 5.32 11.58
C ALA A 351 -2.68 5.01 10.08
N THR A 352 -3.76 5.21 9.33
CA THR A 352 -3.79 5.12 7.88
C THR A 352 -4.27 6.45 7.32
N PHE A 353 -3.54 7.01 6.36
CA PHE A 353 -3.90 8.26 5.71
C PHE A 353 -4.19 7.98 4.24
N ASN A 354 -5.42 8.23 3.80
CA ASN A 354 -5.81 8.04 2.41
C ASN A 354 -5.36 9.25 1.59
N LEU A 355 -4.31 9.07 0.79
CA LEU A 355 -3.66 10.16 0.08
C LEU A 355 -4.59 10.84 -0.93
N LEU A 356 -5.51 10.09 -1.56
CA LEU A 356 -6.40 10.68 -2.56
C LEU A 356 -7.40 11.62 -1.91
N ASP A 357 -8.02 11.20 -0.81
CA ASP A 357 -8.99 12.01 -0.07
C ASP A 357 -8.31 13.29 0.45
N GLU A 358 -7.10 13.16 1.01
CA GLU A 358 -6.30 14.28 1.51
C GLU A 358 -5.89 15.26 0.42
N LEU A 359 -5.44 14.76 -0.73
CA LEU A 359 -5.06 15.59 -1.87
C LEU A 359 -6.26 16.32 -2.46
N ASP A 360 -7.41 15.66 -2.58
CA ASP A 360 -8.64 16.27 -3.08
C ASP A 360 -9.18 17.33 -2.12
N ASP A 361 -9.13 17.09 -0.82
CA ASP A 361 -9.46 18.09 0.20
C ASP A 361 -8.55 19.32 0.12
N ARG A 362 -7.24 19.11 -0.07
CA ARG A 362 -6.27 20.20 -0.24
C ARG A 362 -6.52 20.98 -1.53
N ARG A 363 -6.81 20.31 -2.65
CA ARG A 363 -7.18 20.95 -3.92
C ARG A 363 -8.46 21.79 -3.76
N ASN A 364 -9.45 21.26 -3.05
CA ASN A 364 -10.71 21.97 -2.78
C ASN A 364 -10.50 23.19 -1.86
N LYS A 365 -9.68 23.08 -0.81
CA LYS A 365 -9.28 24.21 0.04
C LYS A 365 -8.57 25.32 -0.77
N LYS A 366 -7.63 24.95 -1.64
CA LYS A 366 -6.92 25.91 -2.54
C LYS A 366 -7.88 26.60 -3.53
N LYS A 367 -8.86 25.87 -4.09
CA LYS A 367 -9.90 26.46 -4.96
C LYS A 367 -10.76 27.48 -4.20
N LYS A 368 -11.20 27.16 -2.97
CA LYS A 368 -11.97 28.09 -2.13
C LYS A 368 -11.20 29.35 -1.77
N GLN A 369 -9.91 29.24 -1.45
CA GLN A 369 -9.06 30.40 -1.16
C GLN A 369 -8.84 31.30 -2.38
N ARG A 370 -8.72 30.72 -3.59
CA ARG A 370 -8.62 31.48 -4.84
C ARG A 370 -9.95 32.08 -5.31
N GLY A 371 -11.07 31.46 -4.92
CA GLY A 371 -12.43 31.90 -5.19
C GLY A 371 -13.00 32.89 -4.18
N GLY A 372 -12.16 33.57 -3.38
CA GLY A 372 -12.59 34.72 -2.57
C GLY A 372 -13.38 35.72 -3.41
N PRO A 373 -14.34 36.46 -2.80
CA PRO A 373 -15.43 37.11 -3.51
C PRO A 373 -14.87 37.85 -4.72
N ALA A 374 -15.37 37.49 -5.90
CA ALA A 374 -15.15 38.30 -7.08
C ALA A 374 -15.54 39.72 -6.67
N ASN A 375 -14.56 40.60 -6.49
CA ASN A 375 -14.81 42.01 -6.31
C ASN A 375 -15.70 42.37 -7.49
N SER A 376 -16.97 42.62 -7.20
CA SER A 376 -17.92 43.16 -8.14
C SER A 376 -17.43 44.57 -8.45
N THR A 377 -16.47 44.67 -9.36
CA THR A 377 -16.17 45.92 -10.02
C THR A 377 -17.47 46.31 -10.71
N GLY A 378 -18.12 47.32 -10.14
CA GLY A 378 -19.36 47.88 -10.63
C GLY A 378 -19.25 48.33 -12.09
N PRO A 379 -20.38 48.71 -12.70
CA PRO A 379 -20.44 49.03 -14.11
C PRO A 379 -19.54 50.23 -14.41
N ASN A 380 -18.40 49.98 -15.04
CA ASN A 380 -17.53 51.03 -15.52
C ASN A 380 -18.09 51.51 -16.86
N ALA A 381 -18.98 52.50 -16.77
CA ALA A 381 -19.25 53.41 -17.86
C ALA A 381 -17.97 54.24 -18.10
N ASP A 382 -17.29 54.05 -19.23
CA ASP A 382 -16.88 55.22 -20.03
C ASP A 382 -16.39 54.88 -21.44
N ASN A 383 -16.74 55.81 -22.32
CA ASN A 383 -16.39 56.03 -23.71
C ASN A 383 -14.94 55.73 -24.08
N ARG A 384 -14.75 55.05 -25.24
CA ARG A 384 -13.85 55.55 -26.31
C ARG A 384 -14.40 55.24 -27.70
N LYS A 385 -14.89 56.31 -28.35
CA LYS A 385 -15.10 56.40 -29.80
C LYS A 385 -13.80 56.08 -30.53
N ARG A 386 -13.84 55.17 -31.51
CA ARG A 386 -12.82 55.04 -32.56
C ARG A 386 -13.23 55.93 -33.75
N PRO A 387 -12.33 56.73 -34.34
CA PRO A 387 -12.62 57.42 -35.59
C PRO A 387 -12.54 56.45 -36.79
N LYS A 388 -13.48 56.59 -37.72
CA LYS A 388 -13.45 55.99 -39.05
C LYS A 388 -12.47 56.77 -39.92
N THR A 389 -11.44 56.12 -40.44
CA THR A 389 -10.68 56.61 -41.59
C THR A 389 -11.48 56.28 -42.85
N GLY A 390 -11.78 57.30 -43.64
CA GLY A 390 -12.45 57.18 -44.93
C GLY A 390 -11.45 56.99 -46.07
N ASP A 391 -11.87 56.21 -47.06
CA ASP A 391 -11.32 56.15 -48.41
C ASP A 391 -11.71 57.41 -49.20
N GLN A 392 -10.72 58.04 -49.84
CA GLN A 392 -10.88 58.82 -51.06
C GLN A 392 -9.61 58.65 -51.90
N GLY A 393 -9.77 58.28 -53.17
CA GLY A 393 -8.72 58.33 -54.19
C GLY A 393 -8.60 57.05 -54.99
#